data_AF-A0A9D8RHB8-F1
#
_entry.id   AF-A0A9D8RHB8-F1
#
_cell.length_a   1.000
_cell.length_b   1.000
_cell.length_c   1.000
_cell.angle_alpha   90.00
_cell.angle_beta   90.00
_cell.angle_gamma   90.00
#
_symmetry.space_group_name_H-M   'P 1'
#
loop_
_entity.id
_entity.type
_entity.pdbx_description
1 polymer ?
#
loop_
_entity_poly.entity_id
_entity_poly.type
_entity_poly.pdbx_seq_one_letter_code
_entity_poly.pdbx_strand_id
1 'polypeptide(L)'
;MRIIGELLILFFLLLTNSRVLFLKREKKDVIVMLSPLSLFLSVLQIFAWGLDFINLYLIFLSILVILSNFHALFRYSANLYVDHYSPLMKFWAFITILLSVFGIVVTILFFPGYLSDKKLGVTETKHYYEGSFRTGFSEKTLFGKTNVIITEYTKNIDDDEAAESYTEPEASKVVLLVPDKRGDTEAYKQYMQLLACEGCRVFSADFFTEDSKWLDTRGEIRYSRQFLFIIYKLIGKTEVFTQKELIAYNTTQEIEGALSLLEKDYGITEPVFLVTDEMTAPAGSLYKLRNPQKICGGLNLASVYSYKTPGYGFITYNNPLLAKILGYSVDRKIDQLEDTVAETVKAMIK
;
A
#
# COMPACT_ATOMS: atom_id res chain seq x y z
N MET A 1 3.65 -9.17 -3.22
CA MET A 1 4.66 -10.00 -2.49
C MET A 1 4.43 -10.00 -0.98
N ARG A 2 4.35 -8.83 -0.32
CA ARG A 2 3.91 -8.58 1.07
C ARG A 2 3.58 -9.80 1.96
N ILE A 3 2.45 -10.48 1.70
CA ILE A 3 1.89 -11.58 2.51
C ILE A 3 2.84 -12.77 2.68
N ILE A 4 3.71 -13.04 1.70
CA ILE A 4 4.72 -14.10 1.83
C ILE A 4 5.71 -13.77 2.95
N GLY A 5 6.05 -12.49 3.14
CA GLY A 5 6.82 -12.01 4.29
C GLY A 5 6.07 -12.15 5.61
N GLU A 6 4.77 -11.81 5.64
CA GLU A 6 3.92 -11.96 6.83
C GLU A 6 3.87 -13.41 7.30
N LEU A 7 3.59 -14.35 6.38
CA LEU A 7 3.54 -15.79 6.66
C LEU A 7 4.92 -16.36 7.03
N LEU A 8 6.01 -15.89 6.41
CA LEU A 8 7.38 -16.31 6.74
C LEU A 8 7.76 -15.92 8.17
N ILE A 9 7.44 -14.70 8.59
CA ILE A 9 7.67 -14.20 9.95
C ILE A 9 6.85 -15.03 10.95
N LEU A 10 5.55 -15.24 10.69
CA LEU A 10 4.71 -16.09 11.53
C LEU A 10 5.22 -17.53 11.64
N PHE A 11 5.72 -18.10 10.55
CA PHE A 11 6.32 -19.44 10.52
C PHE A 11 7.62 -19.52 11.34
N PHE A 12 8.51 -18.54 11.22
CA PHE A 12 9.72 -18.46 12.05
C PHE A 12 9.40 -18.31 13.54
N LEU A 13 8.41 -17.48 13.89
CA LEU A 13 7.92 -17.35 15.26
C LEU A 13 7.31 -18.68 15.76
N LEU A 14 6.52 -19.36 14.93
CA LEU A 14 5.93 -20.66 15.27
C LEU A 14 7.01 -21.72 15.54
N LEU A 15 8.03 -21.84 14.68
CA LEU A 15 9.18 -22.73 14.89
C LEU A 15 9.95 -22.38 16.17
N THR A 16 10.21 -21.09 16.40
CA THR A 16 10.95 -20.57 17.56
C THR A 16 10.26 -20.93 18.87
N ASN A 17 8.93 -20.94 18.94
CA ASN A 17 8.23 -21.29 20.17
C ASN A 17 7.98 -22.80 20.28
N SER A 18 7.70 -23.48 19.16
CA SER A 18 7.48 -24.94 19.11
C SER A 18 8.68 -25.75 19.62
N ARG A 19 9.91 -25.27 19.45
CA ARG A 19 11.14 -25.96 19.90
C ARG A 19 11.12 -26.36 21.39
N VAL A 20 10.42 -25.60 22.24
CA VAL A 20 10.28 -25.83 23.69
C VAL A 20 9.53 -27.14 24.00
N LEU A 21 8.78 -27.67 23.03
CA LEU A 21 8.07 -28.96 23.10
C LEU A 21 8.93 -30.13 22.61
N PHE A 22 9.95 -29.89 21.79
CA PHE A 22 10.68 -30.92 21.04
C PHE A 22 12.18 -31.03 21.33
N LEU A 23 12.82 -30.02 21.94
CA LEU A 23 14.25 -30.09 22.25
C LEU A 23 14.52 -31.17 23.32
N LYS A 24 15.20 -32.24 22.91
CA LYS A 24 15.88 -33.16 23.82
C LYS A 24 17.13 -32.46 24.40
N ARG A 25 17.58 -32.91 25.57
CA ARG A 25 18.76 -32.39 26.28
C ARG A 25 20.02 -32.42 25.42
N GLU A 26 21.05 -31.69 25.86
CA GLU A 26 22.44 -31.76 25.36
C GLU A 26 22.65 -31.30 23.90
N LYS A 27 21.78 -30.42 23.37
CA LYS A 27 22.00 -29.75 22.06
C LYS A 27 22.11 -28.23 22.19
N LYS A 28 22.91 -27.62 21.31
CA LYS A 28 22.93 -26.16 21.10
C LYS A 28 21.65 -25.73 20.39
N ASP A 29 21.01 -24.71 20.93
CA ASP A 29 19.66 -24.29 20.57
C ASP A 29 19.66 -23.27 19.40
N VAL A 30 20.21 -23.67 18.24
CA VAL A 30 20.41 -22.79 17.06
C VAL A 30 19.12 -22.12 16.59
N ILE A 31 17.98 -22.81 16.75
CA ILE A 31 16.63 -22.33 16.36
C ILE A 31 16.28 -21.01 17.06
N VAL A 32 16.91 -20.68 18.20
CA VAL A 32 16.73 -19.40 18.89
C VAL A 32 16.98 -18.18 17.98
N MET A 33 17.89 -18.30 17.02
CA MET A 33 18.31 -17.18 16.15
C MET A 33 17.21 -16.76 15.16
N LEU A 34 16.17 -17.59 14.97
CA LEU A 34 14.97 -17.18 14.25
C LEU A 34 14.18 -16.08 14.98
N SER A 35 14.36 -15.93 16.30
CA SER A 35 13.68 -14.87 17.09
C SER A 35 14.14 -13.45 16.71
N PRO A 36 15.44 -13.07 16.78
CA PRO A 36 15.89 -11.76 16.31
C PRO A 36 15.72 -11.57 14.81
N LEU A 37 15.83 -12.65 14.01
CA LEU A 37 15.58 -12.60 12.57
C LEU A 37 14.11 -12.24 12.26
N SER A 38 13.15 -12.79 13.00
CA SER A 38 11.72 -12.47 12.83
C SER A 38 11.43 -11.00 13.10
N LEU A 39 12.00 -10.42 14.16
CA LEU A 39 11.87 -8.99 14.42
C LEU A 39 12.50 -8.16 13.31
N PHE A 40 13.73 -8.48 12.89
CA PHE A 40 14.42 -7.77 11.82
C PHE A 40 13.60 -7.77 10.51
N LEU A 41 13.07 -8.93 10.12
CA LEU A 41 12.18 -9.06 8.97
C LEU A 41 10.88 -8.25 9.15
N SER A 42 10.29 -8.22 10.35
CA SER A 42 9.06 -7.42 10.60
C SER A 42 9.30 -5.91 10.55
N VAL A 43 10.50 -5.44 10.87
CA VAL A 43 10.90 -4.04 10.67
C VAL A 43 11.13 -3.73 9.19
N LEU A 44 11.82 -4.60 8.45
CA LEU A 44 11.97 -4.44 6.99
C LEU A 44 10.63 -4.48 6.25
N GLN A 45 9.69 -5.32 6.68
CA GLN A 45 8.34 -5.41 6.13
C GLN A 45 7.60 -4.06 6.21
N ILE A 46 7.77 -3.29 7.29
CA ILE A 46 7.17 -1.96 7.46
C ILE A 46 7.87 -0.89 6.60
N PHE A 47 9.19 -0.98 6.41
CA PHE A 47 9.89 -0.08 5.48
C PHE A 47 9.56 -0.39 4.01
N ALA A 48 9.18 -1.63 3.69
CA ALA A 48 8.78 -2.03 2.35
C ALA A 48 7.29 -1.72 2.02
N TRP A 49 6.38 -1.98 2.96
CA TRP A 49 4.92 -1.97 2.71
C TRP A 49 4.12 -1.01 3.60
N GLY A 50 4.78 -0.18 4.40
CA GLY A 50 4.12 0.71 5.36
C GLY A 50 3.62 -0.02 6.62
N LEU A 51 2.99 0.75 7.50
CA LEU A 51 2.48 0.28 8.79
C LEU A 51 0.96 0.03 8.71
N ASP A 52 0.53 -1.13 9.21
CA ASP A 52 -0.86 -1.55 9.27
C ASP A 52 -1.10 -2.53 10.42
N PHE A 53 -2.33 -3.03 10.55
CA PHE A 53 -2.73 -3.94 11.64
C PHE A 53 -1.97 -5.27 11.66
N ILE A 54 -1.65 -5.86 10.50
CA ILE A 54 -0.88 -7.12 10.44
C ILE A 54 0.59 -6.81 10.76
N ASN A 55 1.18 -5.82 10.10
CA ASN A 55 2.58 -5.45 10.31
C ASN A 55 2.87 -5.02 11.76
N LEU A 56 1.96 -4.27 12.40
CA LEU A 56 2.06 -3.91 13.83
C LEU A 56 1.93 -5.14 14.74
N TYR A 57 1.01 -6.06 14.42
CA TYR A 57 0.87 -7.34 15.13
C TYR A 57 2.13 -8.21 15.02
N LEU A 58 2.78 -8.25 13.85
CA LEU A 58 4.03 -8.99 13.62
C LEU A 58 5.20 -8.42 14.41
N ILE A 59 5.36 -7.09 14.50
CA ILE A 59 6.35 -6.47 15.39
C ILE A 59 6.04 -6.82 16.85
N PHE A 60 4.80 -6.65 17.30
CA PHE A 60 4.41 -6.92 18.68
C PHE A 60 4.70 -8.38 19.08
N LEU A 61 4.30 -9.35 18.25
CA LEU A 61 4.54 -10.76 18.49
C LEU A 61 6.04 -11.09 18.44
N SER A 62 6.81 -10.48 17.52
CA SER A 62 8.26 -10.68 17.44
C SER A 62 9.00 -10.15 18.66
N ILE A 63 8.61 -8.99 19.20
CA ILE A 63 9.14 -8.44 20.46
C ILE A 63 8.82 -9.38 21.63
N LEU A 64 7.57 -9.84 21.74
CA LEU A 64 7.14 -10.78 22.79
C LEU A 64 7.95 -12.10 22.72
N VAL A 65 8.16 -12.63 21.52
CA VAL A 65 8.95 -13.86 21.30
C VAL A 65 10.43 -13.64 21.59
N ILE A 66 11.02 -12.47 21.31
CA ILE A 66 12.40 -12.16 21.75
C ILE A 66 12.51 -12.10 23.27
N LEU A 67 11.62 -11.36 23.94
CA LEU A 67 11.68 -11.17 25.39
C LEU A 67 11.49 -12.50 26.14
N SER A 68 10.50 -13.29 25.75
CA SER A 68 10.24 -14.62 26.34
C SER A 68 11.36 -15.63 26.09
N ASN A 69 12.16 -15.47 25.01
CA ASN A 69 13.28 -16.34 24.66
C ASN A 69 14.66 -15.73 24.96
N PHE A 70 14.75 -14.57 25.64
CA PHE A 70 15.99 -13.83 25.89
C PHE A 70 17.06 -14.66 26.63
N HIS A 71 16.64 -15.46 27.61
CA HIS A 71 17.55 -16.38 28.34
C HIS A 71 18.14 -17.46 27.41
N ALA A 72 17.39 -17.91 26.41
CA ALA A 72 17.88 -18.88 25.43
C ALA A 72 18.83 -18.21 24.41
N LEU A 73 18.58 -16.94 24.04
CA LEU A 73 19.50 -16.15 23.20
C LEU A 73 20.85 -15.99 23.89
N PHE A 74 20.85 -15.56 25.15
CA PHE A 74 22.08 -15.41 25.93
C PHE A 74 22.82 -16.74 26.12
N ARG A 75 22.10 -17.82 26.43
CA ARG A 75 22.65 -19.19 26.53
C ARG A 75 23.34 -19.63 25.23
N TYR A 76 22.72 -19.36 24.08
CA TYR A 76 23.29 -19.66 22.76
C TYR A 76 24.56 -18.85 22.48
N SER A 77 24.55 -17.53 22.72
CA SER A 77 25.74 -16.67 22.57
C SER A 77 26.89 -17.10 23.49
N ALA A 78 26.58 -17.53 24.72
CA ALA A 78 27.53 -18.11 25.66
C ALA A 78 27.97 -19.56 25.32
N ASN A 79 27.50 -20.12 24.19
CA ASN A 79 27.79 -21.49 23.73
C ASN A 79 27.35 -22.62 24.69
N LEU A 80 26.44 -22.33 25.62
CA LEU A 80 25.96 -23.25 26.65
C LEU A 80 24.83 -24.18 26.15
N TYR A 81 24.71 -25.36 26.78
CA TYR A 81 23.68 -26.37 26.46
C TYR A 81 22.35 -26.11 27.19
N VAL A 82 21.29 -26.80 26.76
CA VAL A 82 19.94 -26.71 27.34
C VAL A 82 19.69 -27.88 28.30
N ASP A 83 19.64 -27.59 29.61
CA ASP A 83 19.34 -28.58 30.66
C ASP A 83 17.83 -28.86 30.79
N HIS A 84 17.05 -27.78 30.93
CA HIS A 84 15.59 -27.81 30.98
C HIS A 84 14.98 -26.44 30.60
N TYR A 85 13.70 -26.46 30.21
CA TYR A 85 12.81 -25.30 30.16
C TYR A 85 11.89 -25.33 31.39
N SER A 86 11.60 -24.17 31.99
CA SER A 86 10.67 -24.09 33.14
C SER A 86 9.21 -24.26 32.70
N PRO A 87 8.28 -24.62 33.62
CA PRO A 87 6.85 -24.65 33.32
C PRO A 87 6.32 -23.31 32.80
N LEU A 88 6.84 -22.20 33.34
CA LEU A 88 6.52 -20.84 32.89
C LEU A 88 6.94 -20.58 31.44
N MET A 89 8.14 -21.04 31.03
CA MET A 89 8.58 -20.94 29.62
C MET A 89 7.69 -21.78 28.69
N LYS A 90 7.24 -22.96 29.13
CA LYS A 90 6.30 -23.79 28.36
C LYS A 90 4.93 -23.12 28.18
N PHE A 91 4.43 -22.47 29.23
CA PHE A 91 3.17 -21.72 29.19
C PHE A 91 3.25 -20.50 28.24
N TRP A 92 4.33 -19.70 28.33
CA TRP A 92 4.55 -18.60 27.39
C TRP A 92 4.70 -19.08 25.94
N ALA A 93 5.46 -20.16 25.71
CA ALA A 93 5.61 -20.77 24.38
C ALA A 93 4.26 -21.26 23.81
N PHE A 94 3.37 -21.80 24.65
CA PHE A 94 2.02 -22.18 24.24
C PHE A 94 1.17 -20.98 23.81
N ILE A 95 1.21 -19.86 24.58
CA ILE A 95 0.52 -18.61 24.22
C ILE A 95 1.05 -18.06 22.90
N THR A 96 2.36 -17.99 22.71
CA THR A 96 2.95 -17.46 21.47
C THR A 96 2.72 -18.37 20.26
N ILE A 97 2.68 -19.69 20.44
CA ILE A 97 2.23 -20.63 19.40
C ILE A 97 0.77 -20.35 19.01
N LEU A 98 -0.14 -20.23 19.99
CA LEU A 98 -1.56 -19.97 19.73
C LEU A 98 -1.76 -18.63 18.99
N LEU A 99 -1.02 -17.60 19.37
CA LEU A 99 -0.99 -16.31 18.68
C LEU A 99 -0.43 -16.46 17.26
N SER A 100 0.73 -17.10 17.06
CA SER A 100 1.29 -17.34 15.72
C SER A 100 0.31 -18.08 14.80
N VAL A 101 -0.38 -19.12 15.31
CA VAL A 101 -1.41 -19.85 14.54
C VAL A 101 -2.61 -18.96 14.22
N PHE A 102 -3.10 -18.16 15.19
CA PHE A 102 -4.16 -17.19 14.93
C PHE A 102 -3.77 -16.17 13.85
N GLY A 103 -2.54 -15.64 13.90
CA GLY A 103 -2.01 -14.75 12.87
C GLY A 103 -2.00 -15.40 11.48
N ILE A 104 -1.53 -16.66 11.37
CA ILE A 104 -1.54 -17.41 10.10
C ILE A 104 -2.97 -17.57 9.57
N VAL A 105 -3.92 -17.94 10.44
CA VAL A 105 -5.33 -18.09 10.07
C VAL A 105 -5.94 -16.76 9.62
N VAL A 106 -5.65 -15.65 10.30
CA VAL A 106 -6.11 -14.30 9.89
C VAL A 106 -5.52 -13.90 8.54
N THR A 107 -4.21 -14.03 8.33
CA THR A 107 -3.55 -13.69 7.06
C THR A 107 -4.06 -14.53 5.89
N ILE A 108 -4.44 -15.80 6.10
CA ILE A 108 -5.04 -16.66 5.06
C ILE A 108 -6.53 -16.32 4.81
N LEU A 109 -7.32 -16.10 5.87
CA LEU A 109 -8.75 -15.77 5.73
C LEU A 109 -8.99 -14.39 5.11
N PHE A 110 -8.12 -13.42 5.39
CA PHE A 110 -8.18 -12.08 4.82
C PHE A 110 -7.17 -11.85 3.68
N PHE A 111 -6.69 -12.93 3.04
CA PHE A 111 -5.89 -12.86 1.83
C PHE A 111 -6.66 -12.06 0.74
N PRO A 112 -6.05 -10.99 0.18
CA PRO A 112 -6.70 -10.12 -0.79
C PRO A 112 -6.78 -10.76 -2.18
N GLY A 113 -7.71 -10.27 -3.00
CA GLY A 113 -7.76 -10.64 -4.41
C GLY A 113 -6.56 -10.09 -5.18
N TYR A 114 -5.95 -10.93 -6.03
CA TYR A 114 -4.78 -10.57 -6.82
C TYR A 114 -5.06 -10.71 -8.31
N LEU A 115 -4.98 -9.59 -9.04
CA LEU A 115 -4.90 -9.57 -10.49
C LEU A 115 -3.43 -9.58 -10.90
N SER A 116 -3.06 -10.49 -11.80
CA SER A 116 -1.67 -10.64 -12.23
C SER A 116 -1.41 -9.84 -13.49
N ASP A 117 -0.46 -8.92 -13.39
CA ASP A 117 -0.05 -7.96 -14.43
C ASP A 117 0.22 -8.70 -15.76
N LYS A 118 1.02 -9.77 -15.71
CA LYS A 118 1.30 -10.66 -16.86
C LYS A 118 0.06 -11.40 -17.43
N LYS A 119 -1.00 -11.62 -16.65
CA LYS A 119 -2.24 -12.24 -17.16
C LYS A 119 -3.18 -11.23 -17.81
N LEU A 120 -3.09 -9.96 -17.44
CA LEU A 120 -3.85 -8.86 -18.03
C LEU A 120 -3.17 -8.27 -19.27
N GLY A 121 -1.90 -8.62 -19.53
CA GLY A 121 -1.09 -7.94 -20.54
C GLY A 121 -0.77 -6.51 -20.12
N VAL A 122 -0.52 -6.27 -18.84
CA VAL A 122 -0.24 -4.94 -18.27
C VAL A 122 1.16 -4.92 -17.66
N THR A 123 1.87 -3.80 -17.81
CA THR A 123 3.13 -3.51 -17.13
C THR A 123 2.92 -2.45 -16.05
N GLU A 124 3.56 -2.64 -14.89
CA GLU A 124 3.65 -1.68 -13.79
C GLU A 124 5.05 -1.06 -13.77
N THR A 125 5.16 0.22 -14.11
CA THR A 125 6.39 1.01 -14.02
C THR A 125 6.35 1.89 -12.76
N LYS A 126 7.46 1.94 -12.01
CA LYS A 126 7.58 2.73 -10.76
C LYS A 126 8.83 3.61 -10.78
N HIS A 127 8.61 4.91 -10.89
CA HIS A 127 9.65 5.93 -10.99
C HIS A 127 9.76 6.70 -9.67
N TYR A 128 10.99 6.88 -9.21
CA TYR A 128 11.30 7.44 -7.90
C TYR A 128 11.95 8.80 -8.04
N TYR A 129 11.44 9.79 -7.31
CA TYR A 129 11.91 11.17 -7.37
C TYR A 129 12.31 11.69 -5.99
N GLU A 130 13.20 12.67 -5.96
CA GLU A 130 13.54 13.46 -4.79
C GLU A 130 13.32 14.96 -5.03
N GLY A 131 13.20 15.75 -3.95
CA GLY A 131 12.95 17.18 -4.01
C GLY A 131 11.72 17.63 -3.20
N SER A 132 11.17 18.79 -3.56
CA SER A 132 10.06 19.44 -2.85
C SER A 132 9.29 20.40 -3.75
N PHE A 133 8.06 20.78 -3.37
CA PHE A 133 7.27 21.74 -4.15
C PHE A 133 7.96 23.12 -4.28
N ARG A 134 8.87 23.45 -3.35
CA ARG A 134 9.69 24.67 -3.39
C ARG A 134 10.92 24.60 -4.30
N THR A 135 11.45 23.40 -4.55
CA THR A 135 12.71 23.19 -5.31
C THR A 135 12.48 22.54 -6.68
N GLY A 136 11.27 22.06 -6.93
CA GLY A 136 11.00 21.10 -8.00
C GLY A 136 11.37 19.67 -7.60
N PHE A 137 11.14 18.76 -8.53
CA PHE A 137 11.42 17.34 -8.38
C PHE A 137 12.39 16.88 -9.47
N SER A 138 13.34 16.03 -9.09
CA SER A 138 14.31 15.38 -9.97
C SER A 138 14.29 13.87 -9.78
N GLU A 139 14.75 13.13 -10.79
CA GLU A 139 14.97 11.68 -10.63
C GLU A 139 15.87 11.41 -9.41
N LYS A 140 15.53 10.37 -8.65
CA LYS A 140 16.16 10.07 -7.37
C LYS A 140 17.58 9.54 -7.56
N THR A 141 18.56 10.21 -6.98
CA THR A 141 19.93 9.72 -6.88
C THR A 141 20.06 8.47 -5.99
N LEU A 142 21.16 7.72 -6.13
CA LEU A 142 21.33 6.40 -5.50
C LEU A 142 21.26 6.44 -3.95
N PHE A 143 21.65 7.56 -3.34
CA PHE A 143 21.52 7.81 -1.89
C PHE A 143 20.42 8.83 -1.54
N GLY A 144 19.64 9.25 -2.53
CA GLY A 144 18.61 10.28 -2.41
C GLY A 144 17.40 9.87 -1.56
N LYS A 145 16.62 10.86 -1.13
CA LYS A 145 15.39 10.62 -0.36
C LYS A 145 14.21 10.46 -1.31
N THR A 146 13.57 9.28 -1.34
CA THR A 146 12.31 9.12 -2.09
C THR A 146 11.25 10.07 -1.53
N ASN A 147 10.96 11.15 -2.26
CA ASN A 147 9.95 12.15 -1.94
C ASN A 147 8.68 11.99 -2.78
N VAL A 148 8.77 11.48 -4.01
CA VAL A 148 7.61 11.12 -4.83
C VAL A 148 7.82 9.75 -5.44
N ILE A 149 6.74 9.00 -5.59
CA ILE A 149 6.68 7.78 -6.41
C ILE A 149 5.59 7.98 -7.44
N ILE A 150 5.95 8.02 -8.73
CA ILE A 150 4.98 7.86 -9.80
C ILE A 150 4.89 6.38 -10.12
N THR A 151 3.68 5.84 -10.11
CA THR A 151 3.37 4.53 -10.65
C THR A 151 2.57 4.72 -11.93
N GLU A 152 2.98 4.01 -12.97
CA GLU A 152 2.32 3.96 -14.27
C GLU A 152 1.83 2.53 -14.51
N TYR A 153 0.65 2.42 -15.12
CA TYR A 153 0.11 1.20 -15.69
C TYR A 153 -0.19 1.41 -17.17
N THR A 154 0.39 0.54 -18.00
CA THR A 154 0.25 0.54 -19.46
C THR A 154 -0.05 -0.87 -19.95
N LYS A 155 -0.85 -0.99 -21.01
CA LYS A 155 -1.03 -2.25 -21.72
C LYS A 155 0.23 -2.57 -22.52
N ASN A 156 0.68 -3.81 -22.44
CA ASN A 156 1.67 -4.36 -23.35
C ASN A 156 0.99 -4.53 -24.71
N ILE A 157 1.51 -3.86 -25.72
CA ILE A 157 1.25 -4.16 -27.12
C ILE A 157 2.33 -5.16 -27.50
N ASP A 158 1.96 -6.40 -27.83
CA ASP A 158 2.91 -7.38 -28.34
C ASP A 158 3.33 -6.96 -29.76
N ASP A 159 4.63 -7.08 -30.09
CA ASP A 159 5.22 -6.52 -31.32
C ASP A 159 4.55 -7.00 -32.62
N ASP A 160 3.91 -8.18 -32.61
CA ASP A 160 3.16 -8.74 -33.74
C ASP A 160 1.84 -7.99 -34.01
N GLU A 161 1.13 -7.48 -32.99
CA GLU A 161 -0.10 -6.67 -33.20
C GLU A 161 0.26 -5.27 -33.76
N ALA A 162 1.41 -4.73 -33.37
CA ALA A 162 1.91 -3.44 -33.87
C ALA A 162 2.21 -3.43 -35.38
N ALA A 163 2.34 -4.60 -36.02
CA ALA A 163 2.63 -4.74 -37.45
C ALA A 163 1.39 -4.63 -38.36
N GLU A 164 0.19 -4.98 -37.87
CA GLU A 164 -1.04 -4.96 -38.69
C GLU A 164 -1.86 -3.67 -38.52
N SER A 165 -1.72 -2.93 -37.41
CA SER A 165 -2.41 -1.64 -37.20
C SER A 165 -1.49 -0.42 -37.35
N TYR A 166 -1.19 -0.01 -38.59
CA TYR A 166 -0.61 1.31 -38.91
C TYR A 166 -1.63 2.48 -38.76
N THR A 167 -2.45 2.42 -37.73
CA THR A 167 -3.10 3.60 -37.12
C THR A 167 -2.23 4.07 -35.98
N GLU A 168 -1.96 5.38 -35.91
CA GLU A 168 -1.43 6.00 -34.68
C GLU A 168 -2.34 5.59 -33.51
N PRO A 169 -1.79 5.24 -32.33
CA PRO A 169 -2.60 4.75 -31.20
C PRO A 169 -3.65 5.79 -30.83
N GLU A 170 -4.94 5.45 -30.93
CA GLU A 170 -6.06 6.38 -30.73
C GLU A 170 -5.89 7.18 -29.43
N ALA A 171 -5.53 8.46 -29.58
CA ALA A 171 -4.98 9.38 -28.56
C ALA A 171 -5.04 8.81 -27.13
N SER A 172 -4.00 8.06 -26.76
CA SER A 172 -4.03 7.11 -25.64
C SER A 172 -4.42 7.82 -24.34
N LYS A 173 -5.66 7.61 -23.88
CA LYS A 173 -6.28 8.47 -22.87
C LYS A 173 -5.48 8.43 -21.57
N VAL A 174 -4.80 9.55 -21.29
CA VAL A 174 -4.00 9.69 -20.07
C VAL A 174 -4.93 9.93 -18.90
N VAL A 175 -4.82 9.06 -17.88
CA VAL A 175 -5.57 9.16 -16.63
C VAL A 175 -4.59 9.45 -15.50
N LEU A 176 -4.80 10.54 -14.76
CA LEU A 176 -4.14 10.78 -13.48
C LEU A 176 -5.11 10.46 -12.34
N LEU A 177 -4.83 9.38 -11.62
CA LEU A 177 -5.49 9.04 -10.37
C LEU A 177 -4.81 9.79 -9.21
N VAL A 178 -5.61 10.49 -8.43
CA VAL A 178 -5.20 11.14 -7.18
C VAL A 178 -5.80 10.34 -6.01
N PRO A 179 -5.01 9.54 -5.28
CA PRO A 179 -5.53 8.75 -4.17
C PRO A 179 -5.96 9.63 -2.98
N ASP A 180 -7.09 9.27 -2.35
CA ASP A 180 -7.53 9.84 -1.07
C ASP A 180 -6.48 9.63 0.03
N LYS A 181 -6.50 10.48 1.06
CA LYS A 181 -5.47 10.52 2.10
C LYS A 181 -5.58 9.38 3.14
N ARG A 182 -6.65 8.57 3.05
CA ARG A 182 -6.79 7.25 3.70
C ARG A 182 -6.38 6.08 2.77
N GLY A 183 -6.17 6.35 1.50
CA GLY A 183 -5.59 5.44 0.51
C GLY A 183 -4.11 5.73 0.23
N ASP A 184 -3.58 4.98 -0.70
CA ASP A 184 -2.28 5.10 -1.37
C ASP A 184 -2.42 4.48 -2.78
N THR A 185 -1.42 4.58 -3.65
CA THR A 185 -1.52 3.97 -4.99
C THR A 185 -1.84 2.46 -4.96
N GLU A 186 -1.32 1.69 -3.99
CA GLU A 186 -1.58 0.24 -3.90
C GLU A 186 -3.06 -0.05 -3.60
N ALA A 187 -3.73 0.79 -2.80
CA ALA A 187 -5.16 0.67 -2.52
C ALA A 187 -6.08 0.75 -3.76
N TYR A 188 -5.59 1.30 -4.89
CA TYR A 188 -6.32 1.39 -6.17
C TYR A 188 -5.67 0.54 -7.29
N LYS A 189 -4.67 -0.30 -6.99
CA LYS A 189 -3.89 -1.06 -7.98
C LYS A 189 -4.75 -1.75 -9.05
N GLN A 190 -5.69 -2.58 -8.64
CA GLN A 190 -6.55 -3.38 -9.52
C GLN A 190 -7.40 -2.52 -10.46
N TYR A 191 -7.83 -1.33 -9.99
CA TYR A 191 -8.61 -0.40 -10.79
C TYR A 191 -7.76 0.28 -11.88
N MET A 192 -6.51 0.64 -11.58
CA MET A 192 -5.57 1.15 -12.60
C MET A 192 -5.15 0.07 -13.60
N GLN A 193 -4.89 -1.15 -13.12
CA GLN A 193 -4.61 -2.31 -13.99
C GLN A 193 -5.75 -2.55 -14.99
N LEU A 194 -7.01 -2.50 -14.56
CA LEU A 194 -8.17 -2.69 -15.44
C LEU A 194 -8.39 -1.49 -16.38
N LEU A 195 -8.22 -0.25 -15.93
CA LEU A 195 -8.22 0.92 -16.83
C LEU A 195 -7.14 0.82 -17.92
N ALA A 196 -5.97 0.25 -17.61
CA ALA A 196 -4.94 0.00 -18.61
C ALA A 196 -5.34 -1.10 -19.62
N CYS A 197 -6.13 -2.10 -19.20
CA CYS A 197 -6.70 -3.09 -20.13
C CYS A 197 -7.64 -2.43 -21.16
N GLU A 198 -8.41 -1.42 -20.72
CA GLU A 198 -9.27 -0.55 -21.55
C GLU A 198 -8.49 0.50 -22.38
N GLY A 199 -7.17 0.30 -22.59
CA GLY A 199 -6.33 1.13 -23.46
C GLY A 199 -5.91 2.49 -22.89
N CYS A 200 -6.20 2.78 -21.62
CA CYS A 200 -5.81 4.05 -20.99
C CYS A 200 -4.35 4.00 -20.48
N ARG A 201 -3.65 5.14 -20.51
CA ARG A 201 -2.32 5.28 -19.90
C ARG A 201 -2.49 5.85 -18.49
N VAL A 202 -2.36 5.01 -17.47
CA VAL A 202 -2.83 5.34 -16.11
C VAL A 202 -1.68 5.65 -15.17
N PHE A 203 -1.70 6.83 -14.56
CA PHE A 203 -0.70 7.29 -13.59
C PHE A 203 -1.33 7.50 -12.20
N SER A 204 -0.53 7.27 -11.17
CA SER A 204 -0.80 7.71 -9.79
C SER A 204 0.50 8.19 -9.15
N ALA A 205 0.43 9.19 -8.26
CA ALA A 205 1.59 9.82 -7.66
C ALA A 205 1.45 9.94 -6.13
N ASP A 206 2.28 9.19 -5.39
CA ASP A 206 2.34 9.28 -3.92
C ASP A 206 3.43 10.27 -3.47
N PHE A 207 3.01 11.35 -2.80
CA PHE A 207 3.88 12.42 -2.33
C PHE A 207 4.21 12.32 -0.83
N PHE A 208 5.49 12.38 -0.51
CA PHE A 208 6.09 12.22 0.82
C PHE A 208 7.11 13.35 1.13
N THR A 209 6.83 14.58 0.67
CA THR A 209 7.66 15.75 0.98
C THR A 209 7.41 16.27 2.39
N GLU A 210 8.30 17.13 2.89
CA GLU A 210 8.15 17.77 4.20
C GLU A 210 7.34 19.09 4.14
N ASP A 211 7.09 19.60 2.93
CA ASP A 211 6.29 20.79 2.65
C ASP A 211 4.83 20.51 2.24
N SER A 212 4.47 19.26 1.87
CA SER A 212 3.08 18.80 1.84
C SER A 212 2.79 17.88 3.03
N LYS A 213 2.25 18.45 4.11
CA LYS A 213 1.79 17.72 5.29
C LYS A 213 0.29 17.54 5.27
N TRP A 214 -0.15 16.31 5.48
CA TRP A 214 -1.55 15.92 5.53
C TRP A 214 -2.11 16.10 6.95
N LEU A 215 -1.25 16.23 7.98
CA LEU A 215 -1.59 16.37 9.40
C LEU A 215 -0.61 17.34 10.09
N ASP A 216 -1.10 18.25 10.95
CA ASP A 216 -0.21 18.99 11.85
C ASP A 216 0.20 18.12 13.06
N THR A 217 1.01 17.09 12.80
CA THR A 217 1.39 16.09 13.82
C THR A 217 2.76 15.48 13.52
N ARG A 218 3.65 15.48 14.53
CA ARG A 218 5.04 14.96 14.43
C ARG A 218 5.16 13.47 14.05
N GLY A 219 4.07 12.72 14.12
CA GLY A 219 3.99 11.31 13.72
C GLY A 219 3.76 11.10 12.21
N GLU A 220 3.58 12.16 11.43
CA GLU A 220 3.43 12.06 9.97
C GLU A 220 4.78 11.75 9.29
N ILE A 221 5.01 10.45 9.06
CA ILE A 221 6.11 9.94 8.24
C ILE A 221 5.55 9.04 7.14
N ARG A 222 6.30 8.86 6.04
CA ARG A 222 5.90 8.06 4.87
C ARG A 222 5.20 6.73 5.22
N TYR A 223 5.75 6.00 6.19
CA TYR A 223 5.27 4.65 6.54
C TYR A 223 4.05 4.63 7.49
N SER A 224 3.66 5.76 8.10
CA SER A 224 2.56 5.85 9.10
C SER A 224 1.36 6.69 8.64
N ARG A 225 1.55 7.59 7.66
CA ARG A 225 0.61 8.64 7.24
C ARG A 225 -0.83 8.14 7.04
N GLN A 226 -1.00 7.14 6.16
CA GLN A 226 -2.28 6.51 5.87
C GLN A 226 -2.90 5.83 7.11
N PHE A 227 -2.09 5.11 7.88
CA PHE A 227 -2.53 4.41 9.08
C PHE A 227 -3.04 5.36 10.17
N LEU A 228 -2.43 6.55 10.32
CA LEU A 228 -2.91 7.56 11.24
C LEU A 228 -4.33 8.04 10.88
N PHE A 229 -4.63 8.27 9.60
CA PHE A 229 -6.00 8.59 9.17
C PHE A 229 -7.00 7.45 9.45
N ILE A 230 -6.60 6.19 9.21
CA ILE A 230 -7.42 5.00 9.54
C ILE A 230 -7.69 4.94 11.06
N ILE A 231 -6.67 5.10 11.89
CA ILE A 231 -6.78 5.07 13.35
C ILE A 231 -7.61 6.25 13.88
N TYR A 232 -7.44 7.46 13.35
CA TYR A 232 -8.25 8.61 13.74
C TYR A 232 -9.72 8.44 13.38
N LYS A 233 -10.05 7.80 12.24
CA LYS A 233 -11.44 7.40 11.93
C LYS A 233 -11.98 6.41 12.96
N LEU A 234 -11.23 5.35 13.27
CA LEU A 234 -11.66 4.28 14.18
C LEU A 234 -11.83 4.72 15.64
N ILE A 235 -11.02 5.68 16.10
CA ILE A 235 -11.13 6.30 17.43
C ILE A 235 -12.20 7.42 17.46
N GLY A 236 -12.82 7.74 16.32
CA GLY A 236 -13.87 8.76 16.23
C GLY A 236 -13.35 10.21 16.27
N LYS A 237 -12.04 10.43 16.04
CA LYS A 237 -11.44 11.78 15.99
C LYS A 237 -11.74 12.50 14.67
N THR A 238 -13.00 12.91 14.51
CA THR A 238 -13.50 13.61 13.31
C THR A 238 -12.88 14.98 13.09
N GLU A 239 -12.30 15.59 14.14
CA GLU A 239 -11.58 16.88 14.09
C GLU A 239 -10.43 16.89 13.05
N VAL A 240 -9.78 15.74 12.84
CA VAL A 240 -8.72 15.63 11.81
C VAL A 240 -9.27 15.84 10.40
N PHE A 241 -10.55 15.52 10.18
CA PHE A 241 -11.24 15.63 8.90
C PHE A 241 -11.91 17.01 8.70
N THR A 242 -11.74 17.96 9.63
CA THR A 242 -12.15 19.37 9.42
C THR A 242 -11.06 20.20 8.76
N GLN A 243 -9.81 19.72 8.68
CA GLN A 243 -8.68 20.36 7.97
C GLN A 243 -8.81 20.28 6.42
N LYS A 244 -10.03 20.36 5.90
CA LYS A 244 -10.36 20.17 4.48
C LYS A 244 -9.66 21.17 3.57
N GLU A 245 -9.48 22.41 4.01
CA GLU A 245 -8.81 23.46 3.23
C GLU A 245 -7.31 23.18 3.06
N LEU A 246 -6.63 22.75 4.13
CA LEU A 246 -5.22 22.34 4.09
C LEU A 246 -5.02 21.12 3.17
N ILE A 247 -5.87 20.10 3.33
CA ILE A 247 -5.81 18.89 2.51
C ILE A 247 -6.13 19.20 1.04
N ALA A 248 -7.09 20.08 0.77
CA ALA A 248 -7.41 20.49 -0.59
C ALA A 248 -6.29 21.32 -1.23
N TYR A 249 -5.71 22.28 -0.50
CA TYR A 249 -4.56 23.06 -0.97
C TYR A 249 -3.35 22.17 -1.29
N ASN A 250 -2.98 21.26 -0.38
CA ASN A 250 -1.85 20.35 -0.58
C ASN A 250 -2.12 19.36 -1.72
N THR A 251 -3.35 18.82 -1.84
CA THR A 251 -3.74 18.01 -3.01
C THR A 251 -3.68 18.80 -4.32
N THR A 252 -3.97 20.11 -4.30
CA THR A 252 -3.85 20.99 -5.47
C THR A 252 -2.38 21.15 -5.89
N GLN A 253 -1.44 21.24 -4.95
CA GLN A 253 0.00 21.24 -5.23
C GLN A 253 0.46 19.89 -5.79
N GLU A 254 -0.04 18.78 -5.25
CA GLU A 254 0.28 17.42 -5.68
C GLU A 254 -0.17 17.13 -7.12
N ILE A 255 -1.34 17.65 -7.52
CA ILE A 255 -1.82 17.58 -8.91
C ILE A 255 -0.87 18.36 -9.84
N GLU A 256 -0.50 19.60 -9.52
CA GLU A 256 0.43 20.39 -10.33
C GLU A 256 1.81 19.73 -10.42
N GLY A 257 2.32 19.19 -9.30
CA GLY A 257 3.61 18.49 -9.25
C GLY A 257 3.61 17.19 -10.03
N ALA A 258 2.51 16.44 -10.01
CA ALA A 258 2.35 15.22 -10.82
C ALA A 258 2.31 15.56 -12.30
N LEU A 259 1.44 16.50 -12.72
CA LEU A 259 1.33 16.94 -14.12
C LEU A 259 2.66 17.51 -14.64
N SER A 260 3.39 18.29 -13.84
CA SER A 260 4.72 18.81 -14.20
C SER A 260 5.75 17.71 -14.44
N LEU A 261 5.67 16.59 -13.72
CA LEU A 261 6.53 15.42 -13.95
C LEU A 261 6.07 14.61 -15.17
N LEU A 262 4.76 14.47 -15.41
CA LEU A 262 4.22 13.82 -16.62
C LEU A 262 4.60 14.58 -17.90
N GLU A 263 4.51 15.91 -17.87
CA GLU A 263 4.92 16.80 -18.96
C GLU A 263 6.43 16.70 -19.24
N LYS A 264 7.24 16.79 -18.18
CA LYS A 264 8.72 16.83 -18.25
C LYS A 264 9.38 15.48 -18.59
N ASP A 265 8.95 14.39 -17.95
CA ASP A 265 9.66 13.10 -17.98
C ASP A 265 8.97 12.04 -18.87
N TYR A 266 7.68 12.20 -19.15
CA TYR A 266 6.88 11.26 -19.97
C TYR A 266 6.37 11.89 -21.27
N GLY A 267 6.66 13.18 -21.51
CA GLY A 267 6.29 13.93 -22.71
C GLY A 267 4.81 14.30 -22.81
N ILE A 268 4.05 14.20 -21.73
CA ILE A 268 2.59 14.33 -21.75
C ILE A 268 2.20 15.81 -21.73
N THR A 269 2.01 16.36 -22.92
CA THR A 269 1.53 17.75 -23.14
C THR A 269 0.01 17.82 -23.38
N GLU A 270 -0.65 16.68 -23.57
CA GLU A 270 -2.10 16.59 -23.79
C GLU A 270 -2.91 16.74 -22.49
N PRO A 271 -4.16 17.28 -22.52
CA PRO A 271 -4.94 17.49 -21.32
C PRO A 271 -5.41 16.16 -20.69
N VAL A 272 -5.02 15.93 -19.43
CA VAL A 272 -5.18 14.65 -18.71
C VAL A 272 -6.58 14.49 -18.12
N PHE A 273 -7.12 13.27 -18.05
CA PHE A 273 -8.35 12.97 -17.34
C PHE A 273 -8.09 12.72 -15.85
N LEU A 274 -8.73 13.48 -14.95
CA LEU A 274 -8.44 13.45 -13.52
C LEU A 274 -9.42 12.55 -12.74
N VAL A 275 -8.95 11.43 -12.21
CA VAL A 275 -9.73 10.60 -11.27
C VAL A 275 -9.36 10.99 -9.84
N THR A 276 -10.37 11.20 -9.00
CA THR A 276 -10.23 11.61 -7.59
C THR A 276 -11.18 10.80 -6.70
N ASP A 277 -10.98 10.86 -5.39
CA ASP A 277 -11.87 10.26 -4.39
C ASP A 277 -12.12 11.21 -3.20
N GLU A 278 -13.15 10.92 -2.39
CA GLU A 278 -13.80 11.73 -1.34
C GLU A 278 -13.07 13.01 -0.85
N MET A 279 -11.90 12.92 -0.20
CA MET A 279 -11.19 14.07 0.36
C MET A 279 -10.39 14.88 -0.67
N THR A 280 -10.08 14.28 -1.82
CA THR A 280 -9.32 14.89 -2.94
C THR A 280 -10.23 15.47 -4.02
N ALA A 281 -11.46 14.97 -4.16
CA ALA A 281 -12.43 15.43 -5.16
C ALA A 281 -12.71 16.96 -5.15
N PRO A 282 -12.77 17.66 -4.00
CA PRO A 282 -12.88 19.12 -3.99
C PRO A 282 -11.66 19.82 -4.62
N ALA A 283 -10.45 19.29 -4.40
CA ALA A 283 -9.22 19.84 -4.95
C ALA A 283 -9.12 19.59 -6.46
N GLY A 284 -9.44 18.38 -6.93
CA GLY A 284 -9.45 18.08 -8.37
C GLY A 284 -10.50 18.89 -9.13
N SER A 285 -11.69 19.08 -8.54
CA SER A 285 -12.73 19.94 -9.11
C SER A 285 -12.28 21.41 -9.22
N LEU A 286 -11.64 21.93 -8.17
CA LEU A 286 -11.10 23.29 -8.14
C LEU A 286 -9.92 23.46 -9.12
N TYR A 287 -9.05 22.46 -9.23
CA TYR A 287 -7.90 22.47 -10.14
C TYR A 287 -8.36 22.43 -11.59
N LYS A 288 -9.31 21.54 -11.95
CA LYS A 288 -9.91 21.48 -13.30
C LYS A 288 -10.53 22.82 -13.70
N LEU A 289 -11.26 23.47 -12.79
CA LEU A 289 -11.87 24.78 -13.05
C LEU A 289 -10.84 25.90 -13.28
N ARG A 290 -9.65 25.80 -12.67
CA ARG A 290 -8.56 26.77 -12.82
C ARG A 290 -7.65 26.49 -14.01
N ASN A 291 -7.51 25.22 -14.40
CA ASN A 291 -6.60 24.77 -15.46
C ASN A 291 -7.31 23.90 -16.52
N PRO A 292 -8.37 24.40 -17.18
CA PRO A 292 -9.10 23.64 -18.21
C PRO A 292 -8.20 23.22 -19.39
N GLN A 293 -7.09 23.93 -19.64
CA GLN A 293 -6.08 23.60 -20.64
C GLN A 293 -5.19 22.40 -20.26
N LYS A 294 -5.09 22.04 -18.97
CA LYS A 294 -4.32 20.86 -18.51
C LYS A 294 -5.22 19.64 -18.24
N ILE A 295 -6.53 19.81 -18.09
CA ILE A 295 -7.46 18.75 -17.66
C ILE A 295 -8.68 18.68 -18.59
N CYS A 296 -8.77 17.67 -19.45
CA CYS A 296 -9.94 17.47 -20.33
C CYS A 296 -11.21 17.12 -19.52
N GLY A 297 -11.08 16.17 -18.60
CA GLY A 297 -12.18 15.50 -17.94
C GLY A 297 -11.87 15.17 -16.49
N GLY A 298 -12.84 14.64 -15.76
CA GLY A 298 -12.56 14.11 -14.44
C GLY A 298 -13.76 13.49 -13.75
N LEU A 299 -13.46 12.62 -12.79
CA LEU A 299 -14.43 11.82 -12.05
C LEU A 299 -14.09 11.80 -10.56
N ASN A 300 -15.12 11.78 -9.72
CA ASN A 300 -15.01 11.48 -8.29
C ASN A 300 -15.51 10.04 -8.06
N LEU A 301 -14.63 9.13 -7.64
CA LEU A 301 -14.99 7.74 -7.34
C LEU A 301 -16.12 7.65 -6.28
N ALA A 302 -16.13 8.52 -5.27
CA ALA A 302 -17.21 8.60 -4.28
C ALA A 302 -18.57 9.08 -4.85
N SER A 303 -18.69 9.32 -6.15
CA SER A 303 -19.96 9.55 -6.87
C SER A 303 -20.38 8.40 -7.80
N VAL A 304 -19.53 7.39 -7.98
CA VAL A 304 -19.80 6.17 -8.76
C VAL A 304 -20.61 5.19 -7.91
N TYR A 305 -21.72 4.66 -8.43
CA TYR A 305 -22.64 3.84 -7.63
C TYR A 305 -22.04 2.48 -7.21
N SER A 306 -21.23 1.87 -8.08
CA SER A 306 -20.51 0.62 -7.77
C SER A 306 -19.40 0.77 -6.73
N TYR A 307 -18.93 1.98 -6.43
CA TYR A 307 -17.79 2.19 -5.55
C TYR A 307 -18.18 2.21 -4.06
N LYS A 308 -18.16 1.02 -3.44
CA LYS A 308 -18.66 0.79 -2.07
C LYS A 308 -17.78 1.36 -0.94
N THR A 309 -16.56 1.84 -1.22
CA THR A 309 -15.55 2.19 -0.19
C THR A 309 -14.91 3.60 -0.33
N PRO A 310 -15.70 4.69 -0.33
CA PRO A 310 -15.23 6.08 -0.40
C PRO A 310 -13.97 6.39 0.42
N GLY A 311 -12.95 6.89 -0.29
CA GLY A 311 -11.65 7.30 0.22
C GLY A 311 -10.69 6.21 0.63
N TYR A 312 -11.05 4.93 0.55
CA TYR A 312 -10.16 3.84 0.98
C TYR A 312 -9.53 3.07 -0.18
N GLY A 313 -9.92 3.34 -1.43
CA GLY A 313 -9.66 2.42 -2.54
C GLY A 313 -10.50 1.15 -2.43
N PHE A 314 -10.15 0.12 -3.19
CA PHE A 314 -10.96 -1.09 -3.36
C PHE A 314 -10.69 -2.13 -2.25
N ILE A 315 -10.65 -1.69 -0.99
CA ILE A 315 -10.26 -2.53 0.16
C ILE A 315 -11.14 -3.76 0.37
N THR A 316 -12.37 -3.79 -0.16
CA THR A 316 -13.22 -5.00 -0.16
C THR A 316 -12.51 -6.20 -0.78
N TYR A 317 -11.74 -5.96 -1.86
CA TYR A 317 -10.89 -6.92 -2.58
C TYR A 317 -9.42 -6.82 -2.13
N ASN A 318 -8.90 -5.59 -1.97
CA ASN A 318 -7.47 -5.28 -1.83
C ASN A 318 -6.93 -5.40 -0.39
N ASN A 319 -7.78 -5.19 0.62
CA ASN A 319 -7.42 -5.36 2.02
C ASN A 319 -8.66 -5.82 2.84
N PRO A 320 -9.09 -7.09 2.67
CA PRO A 320 -10.28 -7.62 3.32
C PRO A 320 -10.32 -7.45 4.84
N LEU A 321 -9.16 -7.45 5.51
CA LEU A 321 -9.08 -7.21 6.95
C LEU A 321 -9.45 -5.77 7.30
N LEU A 322 -8.88 -4.78 6.60
CA LEU A 322 -9.22 -3.37 6.78
C LEU A 322 -10.69 -3.09 6.44
N ALA A 323 -11.21 -3.67 5.35
CA ALA A 323 -12.63 -3.60 5.01
C ALA A 323 -13.52 -4.11 6.16
N LYS A 324 -13.18 -5.28 6.73
CA LYS A 324 -13.92 -5.86 7.84
C LYS A 324 -13.83 -5.05 9.13
N ILE A 325 -12.68 -4.45 9.42
CA ILE A 325 -12.45 -3.55 10.58
C ILE A 325 -13.27 -2.25 10.44
N LEU A 326 -13.39 -1.70 9.23
CA LEU A 326 -14.17 -0.50 8.94
C LEU A 326 -15.68 -0.78 8.76
N GLY A 327 -16.12 -2.04 8.87
CA GLY A 327 -17.53 -2.44 8.80
C GLY A 327 -18.07 -2.75 7.40
N TYR A 328 -17.24 -2.70 6.35
CA TYR A 328 -17.63 -3.04 4.99
C TYR A 328 -17.77 -4.56 4.78
N SER A 329 -18.60 -4.96 3.82
CA SER A 329 -18.67 -6.33 3.33
C SER A 329 -17.41 -6.65 2.51
N VAL A 330 -16.65 -7.67 2.93
CA VAL A 330 -15.59 -8.25 2.10
C VAL A 330 -16.19 -8.79 0.81
N ASP A 331 -15.61 -8.42 -0.32
CA ASP A 331 -16.05 -8.84 -1.64
C ASP A 331 -14.84 -9.37 -2.41
N ARG A 332 -14.89 -10.64 -2.78
CA ARG A 332 -13.79 -11.33 -3.49
C ARG A 332 -14.04 -11.44 -4.99
N LYS A 333 -15.08 -10.78 -5.48
CA LYS A 333 -15.38 -10.67 -6.90
C LYS A 333 -14.72 -9.45 -7.53
N ILE A 334 -14.58 -9.49 -8.85
CA ILE A 334 -14.04 -8.38 -9.66
C ILE A 334 -15.18 -7.52 -10.22
N ASP A 335 -16.43 -8.02 -10.22
CA ASP A 335 -17.67 -7.34 -10.67
C ASP A 335 -17.70 -5.83 -10.27
N GLN A 336 -17.42 -5.53 -8.99
CA GLN A 336 -17.42 -4.15 -8.48
C GLN A 336 -16.31 -3.25 -9.07
N LEU A 337 -15.14 -3.83 -9.35
CA LEU A 337 -14.03 -3.13 -10.01
C LEU A 337 -14.38 -2.88 -11.49
N GLU A 338 -14.87 -3.89 -12.19
CA GLU A 338 -15.28 -3.83 -13.60
C GLU A 338 -16.40 -2.79 -13.83
N ASP A 339 -17.47 -2.81 -13.03
CA ASP A 339 -18.54 -1.79 -13.05
C ASP A 339 -17.97 -0.36 -12.91
N THR A 340 -17.03 -0.18 -11.96
CA THR A 340 -16.43 1.12 -11.66
C THR A 340 -15.51 1.61 -12.78
N VAL A 341 -14.77 0.70 -13.42
CA VAL A 341 -13.93 0.99 -14.59
C VAL A 341 -14.81 1.37 -15.79
N ALA A 342 -15.90 0.64 -16.03
CA ALA A 342 -16.85 0.93 -17.10
C ALA A 342 -17.54 2.30 -16.92
N GLU A 343 -17.90 2.69 -15.69
CA GLU A 343 -18.38 4.06 -15.40
C GLU A 343 -17.30 5.12 -15.69
N THR A 344 -16.03 4.86 -15.37
CA THR A 344 -14.92 5.77 -15.70
C THR A 344 -14.68 5.91 -17.20
N VAL A 345 -14.60 4.80 -17.96
CA VAL A 345 -14.44 4.84 -19.43
C VAL A 345 -15.59 5.61 -20.08
N LYS A 346 -16.83 5.39 -19.60
CA LYS A 346 -18.03 6.13 -20.02
C LYS A 346 -18.01 7.62 -19.63
N ALA A 347 -17.29 8.00 -18.59
CA ALA A 347 -17.04 9.40 -18.22
C ALA A 347 -15.92 10.04 -19.07
N MET A 348 -15.03 9.25 -19.66
CA MET A 348 -13.96 9.68 -20.59
C MET A 348 -14.41 9.80 -22.06
N ILE A 349 -15.72 9.67 -22.33
CA ILE A 349 -16.33 9.77 -23.68
C ILE A 349 -17.31 10.96 -23.75
N LYS A 350 -17.48 11.71 -22.65
CA LYS A 350 -18.40 12.86 -22.50
C LYS A 350 -17.65 14.18 -22.33
#